data_AF-A0A938ZTT8-F1
#
_entry.id   AF-A0A938ZTT8-F1
#
_cell.length_a   1.000
_cell.length_b   1.000
_cell.length_c   1.000
_cell.angle_alpha   90.00
_cell.angle_beta   90.00
_cell.angle_gamma   90.00
#
_symmetry.space_group_name_H-M   'P 1'
#
loop_
_entity.id
_entity.type
_entity.pdbx_description
1 polymer ?
#
loop_
_entity_poly.entity_id
_entity_poly.type
_entity_poly.pdbx_seq_one_letter_code
_entity_poly.pdbx_strand_id
1 'polypeptide(L)' 'MNSPTGEQVALIRITLEGRKMNYPDRYDQENPLNLHKAKMSLEQAIDFLSQ' A
#
# COMPACT_ATOMS: atom_id res chain seq x y z
N MET A 1 2.47 11.46 10.99
CA MET A 1 1.40 10.88 10.16
C MET A 1 1.43 9.37 10.33
N ASN A 2 0.30 8.77 10.68
CA ASN A 2 0.18 7.46 11.34
C ASN A 2 0.91 6.31 10.64
N SER A 3 1.61 5.49 11.43
CA SER A 3 2.19 4.22 11.03
C SER A 3 1.13 3.29 10.42
N PRO A 4 1.49 2.40 9.47
CA PRO A 4 0.55 1.45 8.90
C PRO A 4 -0.12 0.62 10.00
N THR A 5 -1.42 0.37 9.89
CA THR A 5 -2.13 -0.53 10.81
C THR A 5 -1.56 -1.95 10.69
N GLY A 6 -1.73 -2.79 11.71
CA GLY A 6 -1.25 -4.18 11.66
C GLY A 6 -1.80 -4.96 10.44
N GLU A 7 -3.03 -4.64 10.04
CA GLU A 7 -3.68 -5.16 8.83
C GLU A 7 -2.98 -4.68 7.54
N GLN A 8 -2.64 -3.40 7.45
CA GLN A 8 -1.88 -2.87 6.31
C GLN A 8 -0.49 -3.52 6.22
N VAL A 9 0.19 -3.74 7.34
CA VAL A 9 1.48 -4.46 7.36
C VAL A 9 1.32 -5.90 6.87
N ALA A 10 0.27 -6.60 7.30
CA ALA A 10 -0.02 -7.96 6.86
C ALA A 10 -0.30 -8.02 5.34
N LEU A 11 -1.11 -7.11 4.82
CA LEU A 11 -1.44 -7.03 3.38
C LEU A 11 -0.21 -6.67 2.53
N ILE A 12 0.63 -5.75 3.00
CA ILE A 12 1.92 -5.44 2.36
C ILE A 12 2.79 -6.70 2.29
N ARG A 13 2.92 -7.44 3.40
CA ARG A 13 3.73 -8.68 3.45
C ARG A 13 3.20 -9.76 2.50
N ILE A 14 1.91 -10.07 2.54
CA ILE A 14 1.31 -11.10 1.66
C ILE A 14 1.51 -10.73 0.18
N THR A 15 1.42 -9.45 -0.15
CA THR A 15 1.66 -8.99 -1.53
C THR A 15 3.13 -9.10 -1.92
N LEU A 16 4.07 -8.79 -1.01
CA LEU A 16 5.51 -8.98 -1.24
C LEU A 16 5.89 -10.46 -1.38
N GLU A 17 5.16 -11.36 -0.72
CA GLU A 17 5.31 -12.82 -0.86
C GLU A 17 4.76 -13.36 -2.20
N GLY A 18 4.19 -12.51 -3.06
CA GLY A 18 3.65 -12.89 -4.37
C GLY A 18 2.37 -13.72 -4.29
N ARG A 19 1.77 -13.85 -3.10
CA ARG A 19 0.52 -14.59 -2.89
C ARG A 19 -0.66 -13.69 -3.28
N LYS A 20 -1.31 -14.01 -4.40
CA LYS A 20 -2.51 -13.30 -4.86
C LYS A 20 -3.75 -14.10 -4.51
N MET A 21 -4.72 -13.46 -3.84
CA MET A 21 -6.06 -13.99 -3.69
C MET A 21 -6.75 -14.08 -5.05
N ASN A 22 -7.84 -14.86 -5.13
CA ASN A 22 -8.72 -14.87 -6.29
C ASN A 22 -9.64 -13.63 -6.26
N TYR A 23 -10.23 -13.30 -7.40
CA TYR A 23 -11.30 -12.30 -7.41
C TYR A 23 -12.56 -12.88 -6.73
N PRO A 24 -13.34 -12.06 -5.99
CA PRO A 24 -13.19 -10.60 -5.82
C PRO A 24 -12.19 -10.17 -4.72
N ASP A 25 -11.83 -11.06 -3.80
CA ASP A 25 -11.03 -10.77 -2.59
C ASP A 25 -9.67 -10.13 -2.87
N ARG A 26 -9.11 -10.36 -4.07
CA ARG A 26 -7.90 -9.67 -4.54
C ARG A 26 -8.01 -8.15 -4.50
N TYR A 27 -9.18 -7.58 -4.82
CA TYR A 27 -9.37 -6.14 -4.75
C TYR A 27 -9.17 -5.63 -3.32
N ASP A 28 -9.80 -6.30 -2.36
CA ASP A 28 -9.68 -5.95 -0.93
C ASP A 28 -8.26 -6.19 -0.40
N GLN A 29 -7.56 -7.21 -0.93
CA GLN A 29 -6.17 -7.47 -0.61
C GLN A 29 -5.22 -6.38 -1.14
N GLU A 30 -5.36 -6.00 -2.42
CA GLU A 30 -4.42 -5.11 -3.10
C GLU A 30 -4.71 -3.62 -2.85
N ASN A 31 -5.97 -3.25 -2.58
CA ASN A 31 -6.40 -1.86 -2.42
C ASN A 31 -5.66 -1.12 -1.28
N PRO A 32 -5.52 -1.67 -0.05
CA PRO A 32 -4.79 -0.98 1.02
C PRO A 32 -3.31 -0.77 0.71
N LEU A 33 -2.66 -1.75 0.05
CA LEU A 33 -1.28 -1.61 -0.40
C LEU A 33 -1.17 -0.53 -1.48
N ASN A 34 -2.05 -0.54 -2.47
CA ASN A 34 -2.02 0.43 -3.57
C ASN A 34 -2.26 1.85 -3.06
N LEU A 35 -3.18 2.03 -2.10
CA LEU A 35 -3.40 3.30 -1.43
C LEU A 35 -2.18 3.77 -0.66
N HIS A 36 -1.52 2.86 0.07
CA HIS A 36 -0.29 3.15 0.78
C HIS A 36 0.84 3.58 -0.18
N LYS A 37 1.02 2.86 -1.29
CA LYS A 37 1.98 3.21 -2.34
C LYS A 37 1.68 4.58 -2.95
N ALA A 38 0.42 4.86 -3.29
CA ALA A 38 0.00 6.14 -3.83
C ALA A 38 0.33 7.29 -2.88
N LYS A 39 0.04 7.13 -1.58
CA LYS A 39 0.42 8.10 -0.56
C LYS A 39 1.93 8.36 -0.54
N MET A 40 2.74 7.31 -0.49
CA MET A 40 4.21 7.46 -0.48
C MET A 40 4.73 8.20 -1.73
N SER A 41 4.21 7.87 -2.91
CA SER A 41 4.60 8.54 -4.15
C SER A 41 4.21 10.02 -4.16
N LEU A 42 3.06 10.37 -3.59
CA LEU A 42 2.63 11.77 -3.45
C LEU A 42 3.49 12.54 -2.45
N GLU A 43 3.81 11.95 -1.31
CA GLU A 43 4.73 12.53 -0.33
C GLU A 43 6.10 12.81 -0.97
N GLN A 44 6.65 11.84 -1.70
CA GLN A 44 7.92 12.00 -2.42
C GLN A 44 7.84 13.11 -3.49
N ALA A 45 6.74 13.21 -4.23
CA ALA A 45 6.55 14.26 -5.23
C ALA A 45 6.48 15.66 -4.60
N ILE A 46 5.81 15.79 -3.45
CA ILE A 46 5.75 17.05 -2.69
C ILE A 46 7.13 17.45 -2.22
N ASP A 47 7.91 16.51 -1.69
CA ASP A 47 9.30 16.75 -1.25
C ASP A 47 10.18 17.27 -2.39
N PHE A 48 10.03 16.73 -3.60
CA PHE A 48 10.75 17.21 -4.79
C PHE A 48 10.30 18.60 -5.26
N LEU A 49 9.01 18.90 -5.20
CA LEU A 49 8.46 20.20 -5.62
C LEU A 49 8.68 21.30 -4.58
N SER A 50 9.01 20.94 -3.35
CA SER A 50 9.26 21.88 -2.24
C SER A 50 10.74 22.27 -2.10
N GLN A 51 11.59 21.84 -3.05
CA GLN A 51 12.97 22.32 -3.23
C GLN A 51 13.01 23.58 -4.10
#